data_AF-N9R9G8-F1
#
_entry.id   AF-N9R9G8-F1
#
_cell.length_a   1.000
_cell.length_b   1.000
_cell.length_c   1.000
_cell.angle_alpha   90.00
_cell.angle_beta   90.00
_cell.angle_gamma   90.00
#
_symmetry.space_group_name_H-M   'P 1'
#
loop_
_entity.id
_entity.type
_entity.pdbx_description
1 polymer ?
#
loop_
_entity_poly.entity_id
_entity_poly.type
_entity_poly.pdbx_seq_one_letter_code
_entity_poly.pdbx_strand_id
1 'polypeptide(L)'
;MATQHHGITGREVQSGIIPMKDAQTNIIGLIAFADDADPLVFPENTPVRVSSINRALPAAGLTGNLRKSLETIAMITNPTLIVVRIPNPFGGEIFQTNAVAGYVSETGQRTGILAFLTAKSILGIAPKILIAPDVETPAVVESLASVCKKLRAYAYVTPRDAASAQMLETAEEVALYRDQLAHREIEIIWPEWTSGNVFLGEPLLPTAS
;
A
#
# COMPACT_ATOMS: atom_id res chain seq x y z
N MET A 1 -45.00 -7.40 -45.58
CA MET A 1 -44.18 -8.54 -46.02
C MET A 1 -42.75 -8.26 -45.57
N ALA A 2 -42.25 -8.98 -44.56
CA ALA A 2 -40.90 -8.79 -44.05
C ALA A 2 -39.92 -9.51 -44.97
N THR A 3 -39.01 -8.78 -45.61
CA THR A 3 -37.86 -9.33 -46.32
C THR A 3 -36.87 -9.85 -45.28
N GLN A 4 -36.88 -11.16 -45.04
CA GLN A 4 -35.82 -11.82 -44.28
C GLN A 4 -34.60 -11.98 -45.19
N HIS A 5 -33.51 -11.31 -44.85
CA HIS A 5 -32.24 -11.49 -45.52
C HIS A 5 -31.58 -12.77 -44.99
N HIS A 6 -31.45 -13.80 -45.85
CA HIS A 6 -30.54 -14.93 -45.60
C HIS A 6 -29.17 -14.57 -46.17
N GLY A 7 -28.35 -13.98 -45.32
CA GLY A 7 -26.98 -13.58 -45.63
C GLY A 7 -26.30 -13.01 -44.39
N ILE A 8 -24.99 -13.12 -44.32
CA ILE A 8 -24.20 -12.48 -43.27
C ILE A 8 -24.26 -10.95 -43.49
N THR A 9 -24.75 -10.23 -42.49
CA THR A 9 -24.79 -8.75 -42.53
C THR A 9 -23.63 -8.22 -41.68
N GLY A 10 -22.67 -7.56 -42.33
CA GLY A 10 -21.58 -6.86 -41.65
C GLY A 10 -21.99 -5.42 -41.37
N ARG A 11 -22.02 -5.03 -40.09
CA ARG A 11 -22.12 -3.63 -39.68
C ARG A 11 -20.78 -3.23 -39.08
N GLU A 12 -19.95 -2.61 -39.89
CA GLU A 12 -18.68 -2.05 -39.42
C GLU A 12 -18.97 -0.73 -38.69
N VAL A 13 -18.69 -0.71 -37.38
CA VAL A 13 -18.75 0.51 -36.59
C VAL A 13 -17.44 1.24 -36.82
N GLN A 14 -17.41 2.17 -37.77
CA GLN A 14 -16.26 3.04 -37.98
C GLN A 14 -16.28 4.12 -36.89
N SER A 15 -15.41 3.96 -35.90
CA SER A 15 -15.16 4.85 -34.75
C SER A 15 -16.20 4.83 -33.62
N GLY A 16 -15.76 4.27 -32.49
CA GLY A 16 -15.95 4.89 -31.19
C GLY A 16 -14.55 5.20 -30.67
N ILE A 17 -14.39 6.24 -29.84
CA ILE A 17 -13.17 6.40 -29.05
C ILE A 17 -13.02 5.09 -28.27
N ILE A 18 -12.09 4.21 -28.65
CA ILE A 18 -11.76 3.05 -27.83
C ILE A 18 -11.27 3.68 -26.53
N PRO A 19 -11.98 3.49 -25.39
CA PRO A 19 -11.52 4.08 -24.15
C PRO A 19 -10.14 3.52 -23.88
N MET A 20 -9.12 4.37 -23.95
CA MET A 20 -7.77 3.98 -23.58
C MET A 20 -7.83 3.71 -22.09
N LYS A 21 -7.83 2.43 -21.72
CA LYS A 21 -7.60 2.05 -20.34
C LYS A 21 -6.12 2.30 -20.10
N ASP A 22 -5.79 3.42 -19.48
CA ASP A 22 -4.45 3.60 -18.92
C ASP A 22 -4.14 2.34 -18.11
N ALA A 23 -3.04 1.68 -18.47
CA ALA A 23 -2.55 0.58 -17.66
C ALA A 23 -2.23 1.19 -16.30
N GLN A 24 -3.02 0.82 -15.28
CA GLN A 24 -2.87 1.30 -13.92
C GLN A 24 -1.63 0.67 -13.25
N THR A 25 -0.46 0.88 -13.84
CA THR A 25 0.82 0.34 -13.36
C THR A 25 1.40 1.17 -12.23
N ASN A 26 0.87 2.38 -11.99
CA ASN A 26 1.36 3.33 -10.99
C ASN A 26 0.54 3.35 -9.67
N ILE A 27 -0.32 2.35 -9.43
CA ILE A 27 -1.07 2.30 -8.17
C ILE A 27 -0.21 1.71 -7.06
N ILE A 28 -0.01 2.51 -6.02
CA ILE A 28 0.71 2.10 -4.82
C ILE A 28 -0.30 1.56 -3.80
N GLY A 29 -0.08 0.34 -3.32
CA GLY A 29 -0.71 -0.23 -2.15
C GLY A 29 0.10 0.14 -0.91
N LEU A 30 -0.50 0.89 0.01
CA LEU A 30 0.12 1.34 1.25
C LEU A 30 -0.51 0.62 2.44
N ILE A 31 0.29 -0.15 3.19
CA ILE A 31 -0.06 -0.59 4.54
C ILE A 31 0.35 0.51 5.51
N ALA A 32 -0.57 0.92 6.37
CA ALA A 32 -0.31 1.96 7.35
C ALA A 32 -1.11 1.75 8.63
N PHE A 33 -0.66 2.34 9.73
CA PHE A 33 -1.36 2.34 11.01
C PHE A 33 -1.48 3.76 11.55
N ALA A 34 -2.60 4.02 12.21
CA ALA A 34 -2.92 5.26 12.90
C ALA A 34 -4.17 4.99 13.75
N ASP A 35 -4.07 5.17 15.06
CA ASP A 35 -5.16 4.88 16.00
C ASP A 35 -6.21 5.99 16.00
N ASP A 36 -5.82 7.21 15.61
CA ASP A 36 -6.67 8.41 15.53
C ASP A 36 -7.11 8.76 14.10
N ALA A 37 -6.87 7.89 13.12
CA ALA A 37 -7.42 8.07 11.77
C ALA A 37 -8.94 7.90 11.78
N ASP A 38 -9.64 8.69 10.95
CA ASP A 38 -11.10 8.62 10.83
C ASP A 38 -11.51 7.21 10.34
N PRO A 39 -12.23 6.41 11.16
CA PRO A 39 -12.57 5.04 10.81
C PRO A 39 -13.62 4.94 9.69
N LEU A 40 -14.31 6.03 9.33
CA LEU A 40 -15.22 6.07 8.19
C LEU A 40 -14.48 6.29 6.87
N VAL A 41 -13.37 7.03 6.91
CA VAL A 41 -12.53 7.29 5.73
C VAL A 41 -11.49 6.20 5.54
N PHE A 42 -10.86 5.76 6.63
CA PHE A 42 -9.89 4.68 6.68
C PHE A 42 -10.38 3.57 7.61
N PRO A 43 -11.43 2.81 7.23
CA PRO A 43 -11.83 1.62 7.97
C PRO A 43 -10.67 0.62 8.06
N GLU A 44 -10.53 0.00 9.23
CA GLU A 44 -9.47 -0.96 9.45
C GLU A 44 -9.62 -2.18 8.53
N ASN A 45 -8.49 -2.72 8.08
CA ASN A 45 -8.39 -3.93 7.26
C ASN A 45 -9.25 -3.88 5.97
N THR A 46 -9.52 -2.68 5.49
CA THR A 46 -10.38 -2.43 4.34
C THR A 46 -9.64 -1.57 3.33
N PRO A 47 -9.49 -2.02 2.06
CA PRO A 47 -8.83 -1.22 1.04
C PRO A 47 -9.63 0.05 0.71
N VAL A 48 -8.96 1.20 0.79
CA VAL A 48 -9.53 2.51 0.46
C VAL A 48 -8.77 3.13 -0.69
N ARG A 49 -9.48 3.60 -1.72
CA ARG A 49 -8.87 4.35 -2.83
C ARG A 49 -8.65 5.80 -2.40
N VAL A 50 -7.39 6.25 -2.40
CA VAL A 50 -7.02 7.66 -2.24
C VAL A 50 -6.63 8.21 -3.61
N SER A 51 -7.50 9.05 -4.18
CA SER A 51 -7.26 9.72 -5.49
C SER A 51 -6.65 11.12 -5.35
N SER A 52 -6.61 11.66 -4.14
CA SER A 52 -5.95 12.91 -3.81
C SER A 52 -5.48 12.83 -2.36
N ILE A 53 -4.17 12.87 -2.19
CA ILE A 53 -3.57 12.78 -0.86
C ILE A 53 -3.99 13.98 -0.01
N ASN A 54 -3.94 15.19 -0.56
CA ASN A 54 -4.33 16.42 0.14
C ASN A 54 -5.76 16.38 0.70
N ARG A 55 -6.71 15.72 0.02
CA ARG A 55 -8.07 15.55 0.54
C ARG A 55 -8.18 14.49 1.63
N ALA A 56 -7.27 13.52 1.65
CA ALA A 56 -7.27 12.42 2.60
C ALA A 56 -6.48 12.75 3.89
N LEU A 57 -5.52 13.67 3.84
CA LEU A 57 -4.69 14.08 4.98
C LEU A 57 -5.48 14.46 6.24
N PRO A 58 -6.58 15.23 6.18
CA PRO A 58 -7.34 15.58 7.39
C PRO A 58 -7.91 14.37 8.13
N ALA A 59 -8.13 13.25 7.43
CA ALA A 59 -8.70 12.03 7.98
C ALA A 59 -7.64 10.99 8.38
N ALA A 60 -6.37 11.25 8.10
CA ALA A 60 -5.28 10.29 8.28
C ALA A 60 -4.83 10.09 9.73
N GLY A 61 -5.32 10.93 10.67
CA GLY A 61 -4.80 10.99 12.03
C GLY A 61 -3.43 11.67 12.11
N LEU A 62 -2.87 11.75 13.31
CA LEU A 62 -1.53 12.24 13.61
C LEU A 62 -0.65 11.14 14.25
N THR A 63 -1.25 10.06 14.73
CA THR A 63 -0.51 8.93 15.31
C THR A 63 -0.06 7.93 14.24
N GLY A 64 0.92 7.09 14.60
CA GLY A 64 1.45 6.07 13.70
C GLY A 64 2.10 6.66 12.46
N ASN A 65 1.94 6.01 11.31
CA ASN A 65 2.68 6.35 10.10
C ASN A 65 1.81 6.70 8.89
N LEU A 66 0.47 6.62 9.00
CA LEU A 66 -0.42 6.87 7.87
C LEU A 66 -0.24 8.28 7.31
N ARG A 67 -0.35 9.31 8.15
CA ARG A 67 -0.19 10.70 7.72
C ARG A 67 1.21 10.97 7.18
N LYS A 68 2.24 10.57 7.91
CA LYS A 68 3.65 10.75 7.50
C LYS A 68 3.91 10.13 6.12
N SER A 69 3.40 8.92 5.87
CA SER A 69 3.54 8.22 4.58
C SER A 69 2.84 8.98 3.46
N LEU A 70 1.61 9.45 3.71
CA LEU A 70 0.85 10.27 2.76
C LEU A 70 1.58 11.58 2.43
N GLU A 71 2.05 12.32 3.43
CA GLU A 71 2.79 13.58 3.23
C GLU A 71 4.09 13.33 2.46
N THR A 72 4.85 12.28 2.81
CA THR A 72 6.10 11.92 2.13
C THR A 72 5.87 11.62 0.65
N ILE A 73 4.82 10.85 0.33
CA ILE A 73 4.47 10.58 -1.07
C ILE A 73 4.07 11.88 -1.77
N ALA A 74 3.20 12.69 -1.14
CA ALA A 74 2.70 13.95 -1.71
C ALA A 74 3.81 14.97 -2.02
N MET A 75 4.91 14.95 -1.27
CA MET A 75 6.08 15.78 -1.54
C MET A 75 6.78 15.44 -2.87
N ILE A 76 6.68 14.18 -3.32
CA ILE A 76 7.29 13.72 -4.57
C ILE A 76 6.26 13.77 -5.71
N THR A 77 5.07 13.23 -5.48
CA THR A 77 4.00 13.11 -6.47
C THR A 77 2.64 12.84 -5.83
N ASN A 78 1.54 12.96 -6.59
CA ASN A 78 0.19 12.64 -6.12
C ASN A 78 -0.43 11.48 -6.93
N PRO A 79 0.06 10.23 -6.74
CA PRO A 79 -0.46 9.05 -7.43
C PRO A 79 -1.80 8.60 -6.84
N THR A 80 -2.48 7.68 -7.53
CA THR A 80 -3.59 6.95 -6.91
C THR A 80 -3.04 5.91 -5.95
N LEU A 81 -3.48 5.95 -4.69
CA LEU A 81 -3.11 4.97 -3.68
C LEU A 81 -4.30 4.05 -3.36
N ILE A 82 -3.97 2.85 -2.91
CA ILE A 82 -4.87 1.97 -2.18
C ILE A 82 -4.28 1.85 -0.77
N VAL A 83 -4.93 2.47 0.20
CA VAL A 83 -4.51 2.42 1.59
C VAL A 83 -5.27 1.31 2.30
N VAL A 84 -4.56 0.47 3.03
CA VAL A 84 -5.14 -0.47 3.99
C VAL A 84 -4.63 -0.05 5.36
N ARG A 85 -5.52 0.50 6.19
CA ARG A 85 -5.19 0.80 7.58
C ARG A 85 -5.24 -0.49 8.40
N ILE A 86 -4.21 -0.77 9.18
CA ILE A 86 -4.13 -1.92 10.09
C ILE A 86 -4.19 -1.47 11.55
N PRO A 87 -4.48 -2.36 12.52
CA PRO A 87 -4.21 -2.08 13.93
C PRO A 87 -2.75 -1.66 14.13
N ASN A 88 -2.51 -0.78 15.10
CA ASN A 88 -1.16 -0.41 15.49
C ASN A 88 -0.36 -1.64 15.97
N PRO A 89 0.67 -2.09 15.23
CA PRO A 89 1.39 -3.32 15.57
C PRO A 89 2.34 -3.15 16.76
N PHE A 90 2.45 -1.94 17.32
CA PHE A 90 3.29 -1.58 18.46
C PHE A 90 2.49 -1.39 19.75
N GLY A 91 1.19 -1.76 19.78
CA GLY A 91 0.33 -1.58 20.96
C GLY A 91 0.65 -2.50 22.15
N GLY A 92 1.58 -3.45 22.02
CA GLY A 92 1.98 -4.38 23.09
C GLY A 92 3.50 -4.43 23.29
N GLU A 93 3.97 -5.29 24.18
CA GLU A 93 5.42 -5.46 24.49
C GLU A 93 6.23 -6.01 23.30
N ILE A 94 5.57 -6.74 22.41
CA ILE A 94 6.17 -7.35 21.22
C ILE A 94 5.49 -6.84 19.96
N PHE A 95 6.27 -6.72 18.88
CA PHE A 95 5.75 -6.37 17.56
C PHE A 95 4.72 -7.40 17.08
N GLN A 96 3.54 -6.93 16.69
CA GLN A 96 2.42 -7.80 16.29
C GLN A 96 2.43 -8.09 14.79
N THR A 97 3.31 -9.00 14.34
CA THR A 97 3.42 -9.41 12.93
C THR A 97 2.09 -9.77 12.28
N ASN A 98 1.18 -10.44 13.00
CA ASN A 98 -0.13 -10.84 12.46
C ASN A 98 -1.04 -9.65 12.11
N ALA A 99 -0.91 -8.52 12.79
CA ALA A 99 -1.66 -7.29 12.46
C ALA A 99 -1.25 -6.76 11.08
N VAL A 100 0.02 -6.94 10.71
CA VAL A 100 0.59 -6.46 9.44
C VAL A 100 0.46 -7.50 8.33
N ALA A 101 0.97 -8.71 8.54
CA ALA A 101 0.96 -9.81 7.57
C ALA A 101 -0.48 -10.22 7.21
N GLY A 102 -1.39 -10.10 8.17
CA GLY A 102 -2.81 -10.38 8.01
C GLY A 102 -3.16 -11.86 8.09
N TYR A 103 -4.46 -12.11 8.21
CA TYR A 103 -5.08 -13.42 8.24
C TYR A 103 -6.46 -13.34 7.58
N VAL A 104 -7.16 -14.47 7.48
CA VAL A 104 -8.57 -14.49 7.09
C VAL A 104 -9.38 -14.63 8.38
N SER A 105 -10.18 -13.62 8.70
CA SER A 105 -11.06 -13.65 9.87
C SER A 105 -12.19 -14.68 9.70
N GLU A 106 -12.91 -14.95 10.78
CA GLU A 106 -14.07 -15.86 10.78
C GLU A 106 -15.18 -15.42 9.83
N THR A 107 -15.29 -14.12 9.56
CA THR A 107 -16.24 -13.55 8.59
C THR A 107 -15.75 -13.63 7.14
N GLY A 108 -14.57 -14.20 6.91
CA GLY A 108 -13.93 -14.31 5.60
C GLY A 108 -13.20 -13.05 5.14
N GLN A 109 -13.15 -11.99 5.96
CA GLN A 109 -12.39 -10.77 5.65
C GLN A 109 -10.90 -11.06 5.69
N ARG A 110 -10.19 -10.69 4.62
CA ARG A 110 -8.72 -10.65 4.59
C ARG A 110 -8.23 -9.38 5.26
N THR A 111 -7.34 -9.51 6.25
CA THR A 111 -6.74 -8.39 6.99
C THR A 111 -5.33 -8.09 6.51
N GLY A 112 -4.75 -6.99 6.98
CA GLY A 112 -3.35 -6.62 6.70
C GLY A 112 -2.99 -6.63 5.22
N ILE A 113 -1.79 -7.13 4.91
CA ILE A 113 -1.28 -7.27 3.54
C ILE A 113 -2.21 -8.12 2.65
N LEU A 114 -2.89 -9.13 3.20
CA LEU A 114 -3.83 -9.96 2.44
C LEU A 114 -5.04 -9.17 1.92
N ALA A 115 -5.40 -8.05 2.54
CA ALA A 115 -6.50 -7.20 2.10
C ALA A 115 -6.28 -6.62 0.70
N PHE A 116 -5.03 -6.45 0.23
CA PHE A 116 -4.78 -6.01 -1.15
C PHE A 116 -5.34 -6.96 -2.21
N LEU A 117 -5.50 -8.24 -1.88
CA LEU A 117 -6.09 -9.23 -2.79
C LEU A 117 -7.59 -8.98 -3.05
N THR A 118 -8.27 -8.18 -2.23
CA THR A 118 -9.69 -7.81 -2.42
C THR A 118 -9.86 -6.45 -3.10
N ALA A 119 -8.78 -5.68 -3.26
CA ALA A 119 -8.83 -4.32 -3.79
C ALA A 119 -9.45 -4.26 -5.20
N LYS A 120 -9.14 -5.22 -6.08
CA LYS A 120 -9.69 -5.25 -7.44
C LYS A 120 -11.21 -5.45 -7.45
N SER A 121 -11.74 -6.31 -6.57
CA SER A 121 -13.18 -6.57 -6.50
C SER A 121 -13.95 -5.42 -5.85
N ILE A 122 -13.36 -4.74 -4.87
CA ILE A 122 -14.02 -3.67 -4.11
C ILE A 122 -13.89 -2.32 -4.85
N LEU A 123 -12.70 -1.98 -5.32
CA LEU A 123 -12.35 -0.66 -5.85
C LEU A 123 -12.24 -0.61 -7.38
N GLY A 124 -12.33 -1.77 -8.05
CA GLY A 124 -12.13 -1.91 -9.50
C GLY A 124 -10.67 -1.78 -9.96
N ILE A 125 -9.73 -1.59 -9.02
CA ILE A 125 -8.32 -1.31 -9.28
C ILE A 125 -7.43 -2.18 -8.40
N ALA A 126 -6.24 -2.55 -8.87
CA ALA A 126 -5.31 -3.40 -8.13
C ALA A 126 -3.95 -2.70 -7.99
N PRO A 127 -3.31 -2.75 -6.81
CA PRO A 127 -2.01 -2.14 -6.63
C PRO A 127 -0.92 -2.97 -7.33
N LYS A 128 0.07 -2.28 -7.89
CA LYS A 128 1.22 -2.86 -8.62
C LYS A 128 2.56 -2.56 -7.97
N ILE A 129 2.56 -1.63 -7.02
CA ILE A 129 3.69 -1.27 -6.16
C ILE A 129 3.18 -1.41 -4.73
N LEU A 130 3.78 -2.25 -3.89
CA LEU A 130 3.39 -2.40 -2.48
C LEU A 130 4.45 -1.80 -1.57
N ILE A 131 4.00 -1.12 -0.53
CA ILE A 131 4.85 -0.60 0.54
C ILE A 131 4.17 -0.84 1.89
N ALA A 132 4.97 -1.12 2.91
CA ALA A 132 4.52 -1.27 4.29
C ALA A 132 5.53 -0.57 5.21
N PRO A 133 5.65 0.76 5.11
CA PRO A 133 6.67 1.52 5.82
C PRO A 133 6.62 1.25 7.33
N ASP A 134 7.80 1.30 7.96
CA ASP A 134 8.01 1.15 9.40
C ASP A 134 7.76 -0.25 9.98
N VAL A 135 7.38 -1.25 9.17
CA VAL A 135 6.89 -2.55 9.67
C VAL A 135 7.47 -3.76 8.91
N GLU A 136 8.47 -3.58 8.05
CA GLU A 136 9.02 -4.60 7.14
C GLU A 136 9.95 -5.66 7.78
N THR A 137 9.50 -6.29 8.86
CA THR A 137 10.21 -7.46 9.44
C THR A 137 10.29 -8.62 8.43
N PRO A 138 11.21 -9.59 8.59
CA PRO A 138 11.34 -10.70 7.63
C PRO A 138 10.02 -11.44 7.36
N ALA A 139 9.21 -11.66 8.41
CA ALA A 139 7.92 -12.32 8.28
C ALA A 139 6.87 -11.46 7.53
N VAL A 140 6.91 -10.14 7.71
CA VAL A 140 6.06 -9.20 6.94
C VAL A 140 6.48 -9.20 5.47
N VAL A 141 7.77 -9.21 5.17
CA VAL A 141 8.29 -9.25 3.80
C VAL A 141 7.94 -10.55 3.08
N GLU A 142 7.94 -11.69 3.76
CA GLU A 142 7.43 -12.95 3.20
C GLU A 142 5.94 -12.84 2.81
N SER A 143 5.11 -12.20 3.66
CA SER A 143 3.70 -11.95 3.34
C SER A 143 3.57 -11.01 2.12
N LEU A 144 4.34 -9.92 2.07
CA LEU A 144 4.39 -9.03 0.91
C LEU A 144 4.77 -9.78 -0.37
N ALA A 145 5.78 -10.65 -0.33
CA ALA A 145 6.20 -11.43 -1.48
C ALA A 145 5.10 -12.38 -1.98
N SER A 146 4.41 -13.05 -1.05
CA SER A 146 3.26 -13.92 -1.36
C SER A 146 2.14 -13.16 -2.06
N VAL A 147 1.80 -11.96 -1.59
CA VAL A 147 0.78 -11.10 -2.22
C VAL A 147 1.28 -10.50 -3.54
N CYS A 148 2.53 -10.07 -3.62
CA CYS A 148 3.13 -9.54 -4.85
C CYS A 148 3.08 -10.55 -5.99
N LYS A 149 3.42 -11.83 -5.75
CA LYS A 149 3.32 -12.91 -6.73
C LYS A 149 1.89 -13.07 -7.28
N LYS A 150 0.89 -13.02 -6.39
CA LYS A 150 -0.54 -13.12 -6.78
C LYS A 150 -1.01 -11.90 -7.58
N LEU A 151 -0.58 -10.71 -7.18
CA LEU A 151 -0.96 -9.46 -7.85
C LEU A 151 -0.12 -9.16 -9.09
N ARG A 152 1.00 -9.86 -9.30
CA ARG A 152 2.06 -9.48 -10.26
C ARG A 152 2.51 -8.03 -9.99
N ALA A 153 2.85 -7.78 -8.73
CA ALA A 153 3.34 -6.51 -8.19
C ALA A 153 4.77 -6.67 -7.69
N TYR A 154 5.42 -5.55 -7.36
CA TYR A 154 6.69 -5.51 -6.64
C TYR A 154 6.49 -4.78 -5.32
N ALA A 155 7.26 -5.14 -4.30
CA ALA A 155 7.31 -4.41 -3.04
C ALA A 155 8.67 -3.77 -2.83
N TYR A 156 8.67 -2.54 -2.32
CA TYR A 156 9.87 -1.84 -1.90
C TYR A 156 9.89 -1.81 -0.37
N VAL A 157 10.97 -2.31 0.22
CA VAL A 157 11.04 -2.56 1.65
C VAL A 157 12.33 -2.01 2.25
N THR A 158 12.23 -1.43 3.43
CA THR A 158 13.39 -1.12 4.27
C THR A 158 13.70 -2.33 5.16
N PRO A 159 14.92 -2.89 5.16
CA PRO A 159 15.28 -4.01 6.03
C PRO A 159 15.14 -3.65 7.51
N ARG A 160 14.36 -4.44 8.24
CA ARG A 160 14.07 -4.24 9.66
C ARG A 160 14.28 -5.51 10.47
N ASP A 161 14.64 -5.33 11.74
CA ASP A 161 14.84 -6.42 12.68
C ASP A 161 13.51 -7.17 12.96
N ALA A 162 13.61 -8.44 13.36
CA ALA A 162 12.44 -9.29 13.52
C ALA A 162 11.63 -9.01 14.80
N ALA A 163 12.25 -8.43 15.84
CA ALA A 163 11.66 -8.27 17.17
C ALA A 163 10.93 -6.93 17.34
N SER A 164 11.54 -5.84 16.86
CA SER A 164 11.05 -4.48 17.07
C SER A 164 10.70 -3.72 15.80
N ALA A 165 10.91 -4.32 14.62
CA ALA A 165 10.73 -3.66 13.33
C ALA A 165 11.55 -2.35 13.19
N GLN A 166 12.67 -2.24 13.90
CA GLN A 166 13.64 -1.16 13.74
C GLN A 166 14.50 -1.40 12.50
N MET A 167 14.87 -0.34 11.80
CA MET A 167 15.73 -0.43 10.63
C MET A 167 17.10 -0.98 11.04
N LEU A 168 17.64 -1.90 10.23
CA LEU A 168 19.00 -2.40 10.45
C LEU A 168 20.02 -1.28 10.25
N GLU A 169 20.99 -1.16 11.15
CA GLU A 169 21.91 -0.01 11.19
C GLU A 169 23.12 -0.20 10.28
N THR A 170 23.51 -1.44 10.01
CA THR A 170 24.76 -1.77 9.31
C THR A 170 24.52 -2.48 7.98
N ALA A 171 25.44 -2.29 7.04
CA ALA A 171 25.39 -2.94 5.74
C ALA A 171 25.54 -4.47 5.85
N GLU A 172 26.29 -4.94 6.85
CA GLU A 172 26.49 -6.34 7.16
C GLU A 172 25.19 -7.02 7.61
N GLU A 173 24.41 -6.38 8.50
CA GLU A 173 23.10 -6.87 8.90
C GLU A 173 22.12 -6.92 7.72
N VAL A 174 22.18 -5.91 6.84
CA VAL A 174 21.35 -5.87 5.63
C VAL A 174 21.74 -6.97 4.64
N ALA A 175 23.03 -7.28 4.50
CA ALA A 175 23.49 -8.39 3.67
C ALA A 175 22.97 -9.74 4.20
N LEU A 176 23.06 -9.96 5.52
CA LEU A 176 22.50 -11.15 6.17
C LEU A 176 20.98 -11.24 6.04
N TYR A 177 20.27 -10.11 6.14
CA TYR A 177 18.84 -10.03 5.89
C TYR A 177 18.50 -10.37 4.43
N ARG A 178 19.27 -9.85 3.46
CA ARG A 178 19.08 -10.12 2.04
C ARG A 178 19.23 -11.60 1.70
N ASP A 179 20.15 -12.31 2.35
CA ASP A 179 20.38 -13.74 2.16
C ASP A 179 19.19 -14.61 2.61
N GLN A 180 18.33 -14.09 3.50
CA GLN A 180 17.10 -14.76 3.92
C GLN A 180 15.96 -14.62 2.89
N LEU A 181 16.08 -13.68 1.95
CA LEU A 181 15.03 -13.37 0.97
C LEU A 181 15.30 -14.05 -0.38
N ALA A 182 14.37 -14.91 -0.82
CA ALA A 182 14.45 -15.61 -2.10
C ALA A 182 13.40 -15.16 -3.12
N HIS A 183 13.05 -13.87 -3.11
CA HIS A 183 11.94 -13.34 -3.92
C HIS A 183 12.43 -12.27 -4.88
N ARG A 184 12.12 -12.44 -6.16
CA ARG A 184 12.40 -11.44 -7.20
C ARG A 184 11.46 -10.24 -7.13
N GLU A 185 10.33 -10.37 -6.43
CA GLU A 185 9.32 -9.32 -6.29
C GLU A 185 9.66 -8.30 -5.19
N ILE A 186 10.74 -8.50 -4.43
CA ILE A 186 11.13 -7.66 -3.30
C ILE A 186 12.38 -6.85 -3.66
N GLU A 187 12.26 -5.54 -3.56
CA GLU A 187 13.34 -4.59 -3.79
C GLU A 187 13.73 -3.94 -2.45
N ILE A 188 14.98 -4.13 -2.04
CA ILE A 188 15.49 -3.56 -0.79
C ILE A 188 15.94 -2.11 -1.04
N ILE A 189 15.51 -1.20 -0.16
CA ILE A 189 15.99 0.18 -0.10
C ILE A 189 16.66 0.39 1.26
N TRP A 190 17.94 0.73 1.26
CA TRP A 190 18.71 1.02 2.48
C TRP A 190 19.93 1.91 2.17
N PRO A 191 20.32 2.83 3.08
CA PRO A 191 19.61 3.23 4.29
C PRO A 191 18.39 4.11 3.99
N GLU A 192 17.57 4.40 5.00
CA GLU A 192 16.53 5.43 4.88
C GLU A 192 17.12 6.81 4.62
N TRP A 193 16.43 7.60 3.81
CA TRP A 193 16.82 8.97 3.51
C TRP A 193 16.65 9.84 4.75
N THR A 194 17.75 10.44 5.21
CA THR A 194 17.74 11.55 6.16
C THR A 194 17.32 12.82 5.42
N SER A 195 16.02 12.98 5.19
CA SER A 195 15.46 14.22 4.63
C SER A 195 15.52 15.35 5.67
N GLY A 196 15.93 16.55 5.25
CA GLY A 196 16.02 17.76 6.08
C GLY A 196 14.68 18.36 6.55
N ASN A 197 13.55 17.72 6.25
CA ASN A 197 12.24 18.13 6.74
C ASN A 197 11.83 17.31 7.97
N VAL A 198 12.28 17.77 9.13
CA VAL A 198 12.01 17.19 10.45
C VAL A 198 10.57 17.35 10.96
N PHE A 199 9.64 17.84 10.13
CA PHE A 199 8.25 18.18 10.53
C PHE A 199 7.15 17.28 9.94
N LEU A 200 7.50 16.20 9.23
CA LEU A 200 6.50 15.29 8.65
C LEU A 200 5.77 14.51 9.75
N GLY A 201 4.44 14.61 9.77
CA GLY A 201 3.60 14.01 10.82
C GLY A 201 3.29 14.92 12.03
N GLU A 202 3.88 16.12 12.12
CA GLU A 202 3.55 17.10 13.19
C GLU A 202 2.76 18.29 12.64
N PRO A 203 1.90 18.95 13.44
CA PRO A 203 1.28 20.20 13.02
C PRO A 203 2.36 21.27 12.78
N LEU A 204 2.26 21.99 11.66
CA LEU A 204 3.09 23.17 11.43
C LEU A 204 2.82 24.18 12.55
N LEU A 205 3.73 24.29 13.52
CA LEU A 205 3.71 25.40 14.46
C LEU A 205 3.80 26.70 13.63
N PRO A 206 2.96 27.71 13.90
CA PRO A 206 3.08 28.99 13.21
C PRO A 206 4.49 29.51 13.48
N THR A 207 5.26 29.75 12.42
CA THR A 207 6.58 30.36 12.54
C THR A 207 6.39 31.68 13.29
N ALA A 208 6.98 31.77 14.48
CA ALA A 208 7.02 33.02 15.23
C ALA A 208 7.67 34.07 14.32
N SER A 209 6.93 35.17 14.13
CA SER A 209 7.32 36.36 13.36
C SER A 209 8.62 36.97 13.83
#